data_AF-A0A1W0BE33-F1
#
_entry.id   AF-A0A1W0BE33-F1
#
_cell.length_a   1.000
_cell.length_b   1.000
_cell.length_c   1.000
_cell.angle_alpha   90.00
_cell.angle_beta   90.00
_cell.angle_gamma   90.00
#
_symmetry.space_group_name_H-M   'P 1'
#
loop_
_entity.id
_entity.type
_entity.pdbx_description
1 polymer ?
#
loop_
_entity_poly.entity_id
_entity_poly.type
_entity_poly.pdbx_seq_one_letter_code
_entity_poly.pdbx_strand_id
1 'polypeptide(L)'
;MAEPATAGPDPLLGRISLRNLLIAQLVGLFAGVIALVAGLNGWIALGVAVVVALVPLTPVGKRVLLDWAATWFGYLAEHDYELGNTVDFRGPDDRSLGLYWDGSRVVTVVEVLAPKGGLTRIARSTVHASHLLPLPELAQCLTQHDILLSGIDIISHGHRSRAGTPAGKIYESLLGPLPATAHRTVWLAISFDAVACPGAVARRGGGNEGASRVVTIATQRIMRTLEDADCNARILTASEIRRAVLQLTEGFDPRELTHRWRYAELGNNVNVGSAIDPKHLGSDVLAQLWVAPSRGTTVAVRLRPGRSAESVKIGAAWRLTARDLPDQLDIDGMVSMNGRHRDSLLAHLPIAVPGVDDTVPMSEYPIDTIGALHLPSSGCGQLIGSDAEGNGVAVRIIGAGISTVYVAGELYLAQQLVFRALAVGERVLIRTDRAHAWENLVSTIGNPERLTIAVETHQSDAGFTAAVVDGVLAPAPHAGVTTIYLTGDPMGWPATKPDLAIHQPGAIGNHVVLRTGTTQVDLNLVSIPRESTYIGQPRGQRTMAHQ
;
A
#
# COMPACT_ATOMS: atom_id res chain seq x y z
N MET A 1 10.87 -22.35 4.10
CA MET A 1 11.37 -22.06 5.45
C MET A 1 12.53 -21.11 5.29
N ALA A 2 12.30 -19.81 5.42
CA ALA A 2 13.36 -18.81 5.37
C ALA A 2 14.05 -18.78 6.73
N GLU A 3 15.37 -18.92 6.74
CA GLU A 3 16.21 -18.79 7.92
C GLU A 3 16.08 -17.36 8.47
N PRO A 4 15.88 -17.16 9.79
CA PRO A 4 15.74 -15.83 10.35
C PRO A 4 17.05 -15.06 10.15
N ALA A 5 16.96 -13.98 9.37
CA ALA A 5 17.96 -12.94 9.26
C ALA A 5 18.58 -12.63 10.63
N THR A 6 19.86 -12.93 10.81
CA THR A 6 20.56 -12.66 12.06
C THR A 6 20.74 -11.14 12.20
N ALA A 7 19.95 -10.55 13.10
CA ALA A 7 20.07 -9.14 13.46
C ALA A 7 21.50 -8.87 13.99
N GLY A 8 22.05 -7.70 13.67
CA GLY A 8 23.31 -7.23 14.26
C GLY A 8 23.24 -7.18 15.79
N PRO A 9 24.38 -7.04 16.50
CA PRO A 9 24.44 -7.14 17.96
C PRO A 9 23.39 -6.24 18.61
N ASP A 10 22.42 -6.89 19.27
CA ASP A 10 21.32 -6.27 19.99
C ASP A 10 21.90 -5.23 20.97
N PRO A 11 21.40 -3.97 21.02
CA PRO A 11 21.60 -3.18 22.22
C PRO A 11 21.01 -4.00 23.37
N LEU A 12 21.78 -4.19 24.43
CA LEU A 12 21.57 -5.12 25.56
C LEU A 12 20.16 -5.07 26.22
N LEU A 13 19.30 -4.12 25.83
CA LEU A 13 17.91 -3.97 26.22
C LEU A 13 17.07 -3.50 25.01
N GLY A 14 16.95 -4.31 23.96
CA GLY A 14 16.42 -3.95 22.63
C GLY A 14 15.01 -3.34 22.51
N ARG A 15 14.35 -3.00 23.63
CA ARG A 15 13.09 -2.26 23.70
C ARG A 15 13.11 -1.06 24.66
N ILE A 16 14.15 -0.89 25.47
CA ILE A 16 14.28 0.21 26.43
C ILE A 16 15.13 1.29 25.78
N SER A 17 14.51 2.43 25.47
CA SER A 17 15.26 3.60 25.03
C SER A 17 16.23 4.05 26.12
N LEU A 18 17.38 4.60 25.74
CA LEU A 18 18.33 5.19 26.69
C LEU A 18 17.65 6.23 27.59
N ARG A 19 16.72 7.01 27.02
CA ARG A 19 15.88 7.96 27.76
C ARG A 19 15.10 7.28 28.88
N ASN A 20 14.43 6.16 28.59
CA ASN A 20 13.63 5.44 29.58
C ASN A 20 14.53 4.80 30.66
N LEU A 21 15.71 4.30 30.28
CA LEU A 21 16.69 3.79 31.23
C LEU A 21 17.15 4.90 32.19
N LEU A 22 17.48 6.08 31.67
CA LEU A 22 17.91 7.23 32.48
C LEU A 22 16.79 7.71 33.40
N ILE A 23 15.56 7.83 32.91
CA ILE A 23 14.40 8.20 33.74
C ILE A 23 14.19 7.17 34.85
N ALA A 24 14.23 5.87 34.53
CA ALA A 24 14.09 4.79 35.49
C ALA A 24 15.19 4.84 36.57
N GLN A 25 16.45 5.08 36.17
CA GLN A 25 17.57 5.25 37.10
C GLN A 25 17.38 6.45 38.02
N LEU A 26 16.92 7.59 37.50
CA LEU A 26 16.66 8.79 38.30
C LEU A 26 15.51 8.58 39.30
N VAL A 27 14.42 7.93 38.88
CA VAL A 27 13.27 7.62 39.74
C VAL A 27 13.68 6.63 40.83
N GLY A 28 14.44 5.59 40.49
CA GLY A 28 15.00 4.64 41.45
C GLY A 28 15.95 5.30 42.45
N LEU A 29 16.87 6.14 41.98
CA LEU A 29 17.80 6.89 42.83
C LEU A 29 17.03 7.78 43.82
N PHE A 30 16.05 8.53 43.34
CA PHE A 30 15.22 9.40 44.18
C PHE A 30 14.47 8.62 45.26
N ALA A 31 13.87 7.48 44.90
CA ALA A 31 13.20 6.60 45.86
C ALA A 31 14.18 6.03 46.90
N GLY A 32 15.39 5.63 46.49
CA GLY A 32 16.44 5.17 47.39
C GLY A 32 16.91 6.25 48.37
N VAL A 33 17.07 7.49 47.91
CA VAL A 33 17.41 8.64 48.77
C VAL A 33 16.31 8.93 49.77
N ILE A 34 15.03 8.92 49.35
CA ILE A 34 13.89 9.07 50.27
C ILE A 34 13.89 7.96 51.33
N ALA A 35 14.15 6.72 50.93
CA ALA A 35 14.20 5.59 51.84
C ALA A 35 15.31 5.75 52.91
N LEU A 36 16.49 6.24 52.52
CA LEU A 36 17.58 6.55 53.46
C LEU A 36 17.21 7.68 54.42
N VAL A 37 16.60 8.76 53.91
CA VAL A 37 16.16 9.90 54.74
C VAL A 37 15.07 9.49 55.72
N ALA A 38 14.21 8.54 55.34
CA ALA A 38 13.18 7.96 56.22
C ALA A 38 13.75 6.99 57.28
N GLY A 39 15.07 6.76 57.31
CA GLY A 39 15.74 5.95 58.33
C GLY A 39 15.81 4.45 58.03
N LEU A 40 15.57 4.03 56.78
CA LEU A 40 15.70 2.62 56.39
C LEU A 40 17.18 2.21 56.29
N ASN A 41 17.47 0.94 56.54
CA ASN A 41 18.80 0.34 56.35
C ASN A 41 19.24 0.51 54.88
N GLY A 42 20.53 0.81 54.65
CA GLY A 42 21.10 1.01 53.32
C GLY A 42 20.85 -0.14 52.33
N TRP A 43 20.82 -1.39 52.80
CA TRP A 43 20.46 -2.54 51.95
C TRP A 43 18.98 -2.53 51.53
N ILE A 44 18.08 -2.11 52.43
CA ILE A 44 16.65 -1.98 52.13
C ILE A 44 16.42 -0.81 51.18
N ALA A 45 17.10 0.32 51.41
CA ALA A 45 17.03 1.48 50.51
C ALA A 45 17.55 1.17 49.10
N LEU A 46 18.63 0.40 48.98
CA LEU A 46 19.12 -0.09 47.69
C LEU A 46 18.12 -1.02 47.02
N GLY A 47 17.51 -1.95 47.78
CA GLY A 47 16.44 -2.81 47.28
C GLY A 47 15.25 -2.01 46.75
N VAL A 48 14.80 -0.99 47.49
CA VAL A 48 13.74 -0.07 47.06
C VAL A 48 14.14 0.66 45.78
N ALA A 49 15.35 1.19 45.68
CA ALA A 49 15.84 1.88 44.49
C ALA A 49 15.80 0.99 43.24
N VAL A 50 16.27 -0.26 43.36
CA VAL A 50 16.28 -1.23 42.25
C VAL A 50 14.87 -1.61 41.83
N VAL A 51 13.99 -1.94 42.79
CA VAL A 51 12.61 -2.32 42.48
C VAL A 51 11.87 -1.16 41.81
N VAL A 52 12.00 0.05 42.35
CA VAL A 52 11.35 1.25 41.81
C VAL A 52 11.93 1.64 40.43
N ALA A 53 13.21 1.38 40.16
CA ALA A 53 13.77 1.54 38.82
C ALA A 53 13.27 0.49 37.82
N LEU A 54 13.02 -0.75 38.24
CA LEU A 54 12.61 -1.83 37.34
C LEU A 54 11.13 -1.76 36.93
N VAL A 55 10.24 -1.36 37.84
CA VAL A 55 8.79 -1.21 37.57
C VAL A 55 8.50 -0.40 36.29
N PRO A 56 9.00 0.83 36.10
CA PRO A 56 8.73 1.63 34.90
C PRO A 56 9.25 1.01 33.58
N LEU A 57 10.17 0.06 33.66
CA LEU A 57 10.76 -0.65 32.52
C LEU A 57 10.01 -1.95 32.18
N THR A 58 8.99 -2.32 32.95
CA THR A 58 8.19 -3.52 32.68
C THR A 58 7.45 -3.38 31.34
N PRO A 59 7.56 -4.38 30.44
CA PRO A 59 6.88 -4.33 29.15
C PRO A 59 5.41 -4.74 29.28
N VAL A 60 4.50 -3.84 28.92
CA VAL A 60 3.05 -4.08 28.82
C VAL A 60 2.60 -3.82 27.39
N GLY A 61 2.08 -4.86 26.71
CA GLY A 61 1.62 -4.73 25.32
C GLY A 61 2.73 -4.38 24.33
N LYS A 62 3.92 -4.96 24.50
CA LYS A 62 5.14 -4.72 23.69
C LYS A 62 5.72 -3.29 23.77
N ARG A 63 5.26 -2.46 24.72
CA ARG A 63 5.82 -1.15 25.10
C ARG A 63 6.18 -1.10 26.58
N VAL A 64 7.11 -0.27 27.02
CA VAL A 64 7.40 -0.11 28.46
C VAL A 64 6.38 0.80 29.14
N LEU A 65 6.15 0.65 30.45
CA LEU A 65 5.20 1.50 31.20
C LEU A 65 5.51 3.01 31.07
N LEU A 66 6.79 3.40 31.01
CA LEU A 66 7.16 4.79 30.76
C LEU A 66 6.67 5.31 29.39
N ASP A 67 6.66 4.47 28.36
CA ASP A 67 6.15 4.86 27.05
C ASP A 67 4.63 5.03 27.09
N TRP A 68 3.93 4.21 27.86
CA TRP A 68 2.50 4.38 28.10
C TRP A 68 2.20 5.67 28.86
N ALA A 69 2.96 5.97 29.91
CA ALA A 69 2.80 7.22 30.65
C ALA A 69 3.07 8.43 29.75
N ALA A 70 4.19 8.43 29.00
CA ALA A 70 4.52 9.49 28.04
C ALA A 70 3.44 9.65 26.96
N THR A 71 2.90 8.53 26.44
CA THR A 71 1.80 8.55 25.47
C THR A 71 0.52 9.14 26.07
N TRP A 72 0.20 8.77 27.31
CA TRP A 72 -0.97 9.28 28.04
C TRP A 72 -0.85 10.79 28.28
N PHE A 73 0.29 11.27 28.77
CA PHE A 73 0.53 12.69 28.96
C PHE A 73 0.51 13.45 27.62
N GLY A 74 1.12 12.89 26.57
CA GLY A 74 1.12 13.48 25.23
C GLY A 74 -0.29 13.59 24.63
N TYR A 75 -1.13 12.59 24.85
CA TYR A 75 -2.54 12.58 24.46
C TYR A 75 -3.35 13.65 25.21
N LEU A 76 -3.16 13.77 26.53
CA LEU A 76 -3.85 14.78 27.33
C LEU A 76 -3.41 16.21 27.04
N ALA A 77 -2.15 16.39 26.66
CA ALA A 77 -1.60 17.71 26.37
C ALA A 77 -2.05 18.29 25.02
N GLU A 78 -2.80 17.54 24.20
CA GLU A 78 -3.30 17.94 22.87
C GLU A 78 -2.29 18.79 22.10
N HIS A 79 -1.16 18.20 21.71
CA HIS A 79 -0.14 18.94 20.97
C HIS A 79 -0.65 19.32 19.58
N ASP A 80 -0.71 20.62 19.31
CA ASP A 80 -0.84 21.13 17.95
C ASP A 80 0.37 20.69 17.11
N TYR A 81 0.14 20.55 15.81
CA TYR A 81 1.19 20.25 14.84
C TYR A 81 1.00 21.15 13.63
N GLU A 82 2.12 21.54 13.05
CA GLU A 82 2.11 22.27 11.80
C GLU A 82 2.66 21.36 10.70
N LEU A 83 2.07 21.46 9.51
CA LEU A 83 2.63 20.82 8.33
C LEU A 83 3.32 21.86 7.47
N GLY A 84 4.44 21.46 6.89
CA GLY A 84 5.15 22.17 5.85
C GLY A 84 4.34 22.50 4.58
N ASN A 85 5.00 23.14 3.62
CA ASN A 85 4.39 23.58 2.37
C ASN A 85 4.89 22.77 1.17
N THR A 86 4.01 22.52 0.20
CA THR A 86 4.39 21.88 -1.07
C THR A 86 4.53 22.92 -2.17
N VAL A 87 5.70 22.97 -2.79
CA VAL A 87 6.06 23.93 -3.85
C VAL A 87 6.58 23.19 -5.08
N ASP A 88 6.37 23.77 -6.26
CA ASP A 88 7.00 23.28 -7.47
C ASP A 88 8.41 23.89 -7.60
N PHE A 89 9.38 23.03 -7.85
CA PHE A 89 10.77 23.41 -8.09
C PHE A 89 11.13 23.06 -9.54
N ARG A 90 11.84 23.96 -10.21
CA ARG A 90 12.38 23.70 -11.53
C ARG A 90 13.87 23.43 -11.41
N GLY A 91 14.24 22.19 -11.75
CA GLY A 91 15.64 21.82 -11.84
C GLY A 91 16.32 22.42 -13.07
N PRO A 92 17.63 22.15 -13.26
CA PRO A 92 18.37 22.57 -14.45
C PRO A 92 17.78 22.05 -15.76
N ASP A 93 17.08 20.91 -15.73
CA ASP A 93 16.43 20.27 -16.87
C ASP A 93 15.07 20.90 -17.25
N ASP A 94 14.67 22.02 -16.64
CA ASP A 94 13.39 22.74 -16.77
C ASP A 94 12.11 21.90 -16.50
N ARG A 95 12.26 20.64 -16.06
CA ARG A 95 11.14 19.84 -15.57
C ARG A 95 10.72 20.31 -14.18
N SER A 96 9.42 20.59 -14.04
CA SER A 96 8.80 20.93 -12.75
C SER A 96 8.65 19.67 -11.90
N LEU A 97 9.17 19.69 -10.67
CA LEU A 97 9.02 18.62 -9.69
C LEU A 97 8.47 19.17 -8.37
N GLY A 98 7.66 18.39 -7.67
CA GLY A 98 7.10 18.79 -6.39
C GLY A 98 8.08 18.56 -5.24
N LEU A 99 8.23 19.57 -4.39
CA LEU A 99 8.96 19.51 -3.13
C LEU A 99 8.03 19.81 -1.97
N TYR A 100 8.05 18.98 -0.94
CA TYR A 100 7.45 19.29 0.35
C TYR A 100 8.55 19.77 1.32
N TRP A 101 8.32 20.92 1.95
CA TRP A 101 9.25 21.58 2.86
C TRP A 101 8.67 21.70 4.24
N ASP A 102 9.35 21.14 5.24
CA ASP A 102 9.03 21.29 6.65
C ASP A 102 10.31 21.55 7.47
N GLY A 103 10.47 22.80 7.92
CA GLY A 103 11.70 23.26 8.56
C GLY A 103 12.92 23.06 7.67
N SER A 104 13.90 22.26 8.15
CA SER A 104 15.11 21.90 7.40
C SER A 104 14.96 20.70 6.49
N ARG A 105 13.81 20.01 6.54
CA ARG A 105 13.53 18.80 5.78
C ARG A 105 12.86 19.13 4.46
N VAL A 106 13.40 18.58 3.39
CA VAL A 106 12.84 18.63 2.05
C VAL A 106 12.55 17.21 1.56
N VAL A 107 11.38 17.02 0.96
CA VAL A 107 10.89 15.72 0.53
C VAL A 107 10.43 15.79 -0.91
N THR A 108 10.88 14.85 -1.73
CA THR A 108 10.32 14.59 -3.06
C THR A 108 9.52 13.30 -3.04
N VAL A 109 8.49 13.20 -3.86
CA VAL A 109 7.63 12.01 -3.93
C VAL A 109 7.69 11.40 -5.32
N VAL A 110 7.91 10.10 -5.36
CA VAL A 110 7.90 9.28 -6.58
C VAL A 110 6.73 8.31 -6.49
N GLU A 111 5.91 8.22 -7.54
CA GLU A 111 4.90 7.17 -7.68
C GLU A 111 5.47 6.03 -8.53
N VAL A 112 5.38 4.80 -8.02
CA VAL A 112 5.71 3.60 -8.79
C VAL A 112 4.50 3.19 -9.61
N LEU A 113 4.71 3.09 -10.92
CA LEU A 113 3.70 2.74 -11.88
C LEU A 113 3.58 1.22 -11.99
N ALA A 114 2.35 0.78 -12.14
CA ALA A 114 2.07 -0.63 -12.21
C ALA A 114 2.59 -1.23 -13.54
N PRO A 115 3.24 -2.40 -13.50
CA PRO A 115 3.88 -3.04 -14.64
C PRO A 115 2.87 -3.50 -15.69
N LYS A 116 3.26 -3.44 -16.96
CA LYS A 116 2.40 -3.88 -18.08
C LYS A 116 2.34 -5.41 -18.13
N GLY A 117 1.14 -5.99 -18.03
CA GLY A 117 0.94 -7.43 -18.21
C GLY A 117 1.47 -8.32 -17.07
N GLY A 118 1.69 -7.78 -15.86
CA GLY A 118 2.09 -8.59 -14.71
C GLY A 118 0.94 -9.46 -14.17
N LEU A 119 1.20 -10.75 -13.97
CA LEU A 119 0.29 -11.67 -13.26
C LEU A 119 0.72 -11.80 -11.79
N THR A 120 -0.22 -12.02 -10.91
CA THR A 120 0.05 -12.28 -9.49
C THR A 120 -0.55 -13.64 -9.10
N ARG A 121 0.28 -14.51 -8.54
CA ARG A 121 -0.18 -15.76 -7.91
C ARG A 121 -0.37 -15.53 -6.42
N ILE A 122 -1.52 -15.91 -5.91
CA ILE A 122 -1.94 -15.63 -4.55
C ILE A 122 -2.19 -16.98 -3.87
N ALA A 123 -1.32 -17.33 -2.94
CA ALA A 123 -1.51 -18.45 -2.04
C ALA A 123 -2.26 -17.98 -0.78
N ARG A 124 -2.57 -18.92 0.13
CA ARG A 124 -3.34 -18.60 1.36
C ARG A 124 -2.63 -17.60 2.27
N SER A 125 -1.30 -17.65 2.36
CA SER A 125 -0.50 -16.80 3.26
C SER A 125 0.56 -15.96 2.56
N THR A 126 0.81 -16.22 1.27
CA THR A 126 1.87 -15.54 0.50
C THR A 126 1.32 -14.98 -0.80
N VAL A 127 1.87 -13.84 -1.22
CA VAL A 127 1.60 -13.24 -2.53
C VAL A 127 2.87 -13.32 -3.35
N HIS A 128 2.84 -14.10 -4.41
CA HIS A 128 3.91 -14.15 -5.40
C HIS A 128 3.57 -13.16 -6.51
N ALA A 129 3.91 -11.89 -6.25
CA ALA A 129 3.85 -10.85 -7.27
C ALA A 129 5.05 -10.98 -8.21
N SER A 130 4.79 -10.84 -9.51
CA SER A 130 5.84 -10.84 -10.54
C SER A 130 6.76 -9.62 -10.48
N HIS A 131 6.34 -8.55 -9.78
CA HIS A 131 7.07 -7.29 -9.74
C HIS A 131 7.18 -6.81 -8.29
N LEU A 132 8.41 -6.75 -7.80
CA LEU A 132 8.77 -6.41 -6.43
C LEU A 132 9.67 -5.17 -6.44
N LEU A 133 9.60 -4.37 -5.38
CA LEU A 133 10.50 -3.23 -5.22
C LEU A 133 11.92 -3.68 -4.88
N PRO A 134 12.95 -3.05 -5.47
CA PRO A 134 14.37 -3.36 -5.22
C PRO A 134 14.82 -2.76 -3.87
N LEU A 135 14.45 -3.38 -2.75
CA LEU A 135 14.72 -2.83 -1.42
C LEU A 135 16.21 -2.65 -1.10
N PRO A 136 17.10 -3.62 -1.40
CA PRO A 136 18.53 -3.45 -1.17
C PRO A 136 19.10 -2.24 -1.91
N GLU A 137 18.72 -2.07 -3.18
CA GLU A 137 19.21 -0.99 -4.04
C GLU A 137 18.64 0.37 -3.60
N LEU A 138 17.38 0.41 -3.16
CA LEU A 138 16.80 1.60 -2.53
C LEU A 138 17.52 1.96 -1.22
N ALA A 139 17.90 0.97 -0.40
CA ALA A 139 18.65 1.22 0.82
C ALA A 139 20.07 1.73 0.54
N GLN A 140 20.74 1.23 -0.50
CA GLN A 140 22.04 1.77 -0.95
C GLN A 140 21.95 3.25 -1.38
N CYS A 141 20.79 3.68 -1.89
CA CYS A 141 20.57 5.08 -2.25
C CYS A 141 20.48 6.02 -1.03
N LEU A 142 20.32 5.52 0.20
CA LEU A 142 20.28 6.35 1.41
C LEU A 142 21.60 7.09 1.67
N THR A 143 22.73 6.44 1.37
CA THR A 143 24.06 7.02 1.56
C THR A 143 24.83 6.88 0.27
N GLN A 144 24.97 7.96 -0.50
CA GLN A 144 25.67 7.87 -1.77
C GLN A 144 26.49 9.11 -2.08
N HIS A 145 27.79 8.89 -2.30
CA HIS A 145 28.79 9.93 -2.47
C HIS A 145 28.79 10.90 -1.29
N ASP A 146 28.37 12.13 -1.53
CA ASP A 146 28.40 13.23 -0.60
C ASP A 146 27.01 13.62 -0.08
N ILE A 147 25.99 12.80 -0.39
CA ILE A 147 24.59 12.98 0.00
C ILE A 147 24.20 11.83 0.93
N LEU A 148 23.71 12.18 2.11
CA LEU A 148 23.05 11.27 3.04
C LEU A 148 21.58 11.73 3.18
N LEU A 149 20.67 10.85 2.82
CA LEU A 149 19.24 11.06 2.97
C LEU A 149 18.81 10.83 4.42
N SER A 150 17.79 11.55 4.87
CA SER A 150 17.17 11.29 6.17
C SER A 150 16.43 9.95 6.17
N GLY A 151 15.86 9.57 5.03
CA GLY A 151 15.13 8.32 4.88
C GLY A 151 14.35 8.21 3.57
N ILE A 152 13.95 6.99 3.26
CA ILE A 152 13.02 6.66 2.17
C ILE A 152 11.81 5.97 2.81
N ASP A 153 10.64 6.58 2.68
CA ASP A 153 9.37 6.02 3.14
C ASP A 153 8.62 5.43 1.94
N ILE A 154 8.42 4.12 1.95
CA ILE A 154 7.66 3.37 0.95
C ILE A 154 6.23 3.25 1.47
N ILE A 155 5.32 4.02 0.88
CA ILE A 155 3.91 4.09 1.27
C ILE A 155 3.08 3.36 0.23
N SER A 156 2.53 2.21 0.61
CA SER A 156 1.59 1.43 -0.19
C SER A 156 0.17 1.70 0.29
N HIS A 157 -0.70 2.25 -0.55
CA HIS A 157 -2.11 2.46 -0.24
C HIS A 157 -3.00 1.77 -1.25
N GLY A 158 -4.06 1.11 -0.78
CA GLY A 158 -4.92 0.37 -1.67
C GLY A 158 -6.14 -0.25 -1.02
N HIS A 159 -6.91 -0.96 -1.81
CA HIS A 159 -8.09 -1.70 -1.37
C HIS A 159 -8.22 -3.00 -2.16
N ARG A 160 -8.77 -4.03 -1.52
CA ARG A 160 -9.02 -5.33 -2.14
C ARG A 160 -10.34 -5.35 -2.93
N SER A 161 -11.36 -4.68 -2.41
CA SER A 161 -12.62 -4.40 -3.11
C SER A 161 -13.08 -2.98 -2.76
N ARG A 162 -13.92 -2.38 -3.59
CA ARG A 162 -14.46 -1.04 -3.34
C ARG A 162 -15.71 -1.16 -2.45
N ALA A 163 -15.54 -0.75 -1.20
CA ALA A 163 -16.62 -0.70 -0.22
C ALA A 163 -17.81 0.14 -0.72
N GLY A 164 -19.03 -0.30 -0.36
CA GLY A 164 -20.27 0.40 -0.71
C GLY A 164 -20.83 0.09 -2.10
N THR A 165 -20.28 -0.90 -2.80
CA THR A 165 -20.87 -1.43 -4.05
C THR A 165 -21.60 -2.75 -3.78
N PRO A 166 -22.69 -3.07 -4.50
CA PRO A 166 -23.32 -4.39 -4.42
C PRO A 166 -22.35 -5.52 -4.78
N ALA A 167 -21.54 -5.32 -5.84
CA ALA A 167 -20.56 -6.30 -6.32
C ALA A 167 -19.40 -6.50 -5.34
N GLY A 168 -18.96 -5.44 -4.63
CA GLY A 168 -17.84 -5.49 -3.69
C GLY A 168 -18.03 -6.52 -2.58
N LYS A 169 -19.20 -6.54 -1.92
CA LYS A 169 -19.49 -7.51 -0.83
C LYS A 169 -19.45 -8.97 -1.32
N ILE A 170 -19.95 -9.21 -2.53
CA ILE A 170 -19.96 -10.55 -3.14
C ILE A 170 -18.54 -10.97 -3.51
N TYR A 171 -17.77 -10.05 -4.08
CA TYR A 171 -16.38 -10.28 -4.43
C TYR A 171 -15.49 -10.52 -3.21
N GLU A 172 -15.71 -9.82 -2.09
CA GLU A 172 -15.04 -10.13 -0.82
C GLU A 172 -15.32 -11.57 -0.34
N SER A 173 -16.56 -12.03 -0.50
CA SER A 173 -16.94 -13.40 -0.15
C SER A 173 -16.24 -14.43 -1.04
N LEU A 174 -15.98 -14.10 -2.31
CA LEU A 174 -15.23 -14.92 -3.25
C LEU A 174 -13.74 -14.97 -2.88
N LEU A 175 -13.14 -13.81 -2.57
CA LEU A 175 -11.73 -13.73 -2.20
C LEU A 175 -11.43 -14.44 -0.87
N GLY A 176 -12.36 -14.39 0.09
CA GLY A 176 -12.19 -15.01 1.40
C GLY A 176 -10.90 -14.53 2.09
N PRO A 177 -10.03 -15.45 2.55
CA PRO A 177 -8.79 -15.10 3.26
C PRO A 177 -7.64 -14.69 2.32
N LEU A 178 -7.84 -14.65 1.00
CA LEU A 178 -6.75 -14.35 0.06
C LEU A 178 -6.31 -12.87 0.22
N PRO A 179 -5.01 -12.59 0.40
CA PRO A 179 -4.44 -11.23 0.48
C PRO A 179 -4.38 -10.54 -0.91
N ALA A 180 -5.52 -10.47 -1.59
CA ALA A 180 -5.65 -10.00 -2.96
C ALA A 180 -5.96 -8.49 -3.01
N THR A 181 -4.93 -7.64 -3.03
CA THR A 181 -5.11 -6.18 -3.17
C THR A 181 -5.35 -5.79 -4.63
N ALA A 182 -6.60 -5.57 -5.03
CA ALA A 182 -6.91 -5.24 -6.42
C ALA A 182 -6.28 -3.93 -6.89
N HIS A 183 -6.47 -2.84 -6.14
CA HIS A 183 -5.82 -1.57 -6.39
C HIS A 183 -4.80 -1.30 -5.30
N ARG A 184 -3.56 -1.01 -5.71
CA ARG A 184 -2.51 -0.52 -4.82
C ARG A 184 -1.70 0.50 -5.58
N THR A 185 -1.58 1.68 -4.99
CA THR A 185 -0.67 2.74 -5.40
C THR A 185 0.51 2.73 -4.43
N VAL A 186 1.72 2.90 -4.95
CA VAL A 186 2.93 2.91 -4.14
C VAL A 186 3.68 4.21 -4.37
N TRP A 187 3.98 4.91 -3.29
CA TRP A 187 4.81 6.12 -3.32
C TRP A 187 6.09 5.91 -2.53
N LEU A 188 7.17 6.52 -3.02
CA LEU A 188 8.43 6.67 -2.29
C LEU A 188 8.56 8.14 -1.91
N ALA A 189 8.48 8.45 -0.62
CA ALA A 189 8.82 9.76 -0.09
C ALA A 189 10.30 9.77 0.29
N ILE A 190 11.09 10.53 -0.47
CA ILE A 190 12.55 10.61 -0.36
C ILE A 190 12.86 11.89 0.41
N SER A 191 13.37 11.73 1.63
CA SER A 191 13.57 12.84 2.56
C SER A 191 15.05 13.18 2.74
N PHE A 192 15.35 14.47 2.72
CA PHE A 192 16.67 15.03 2.96
C PHE A 192 16.58 16.13 4.02
N ASP A 193 17.51 16.15 4.97
CA ASP A 193 17.60 17.16 6.02
C ASP A 193 18.87 18.00 5.83
N ALA A 194 18.66 19.28 5.53
CA ALA A 194 19.75 20.21 5.26
C ALA A 194 20.67 20.42 6.47
N VAL A 195 20.17 20.26 7.69
CA VAL A 195 20.96 20.41 8.93
C VAL A 195 21.86 19.21 9.16
N ALA A 196 21.41 18.01 8.79
CA ALA A 196 22.20 16.79 8.91
C ALA A 196 23.36 16.74 7.90
N CYS A 197 23.24 17.41 6.75
CA CYS A 197 24.21 17.36 5.66
C CYS A 197 24.53 18.73 5.03
N PRO A 198 25.07 19.69 5.80
CA PRO A 198 25.29 21.06 5.33
C PRO A 198 26.34 21.13 4.21
N GLY A 199 27.36 20.25 4.24
CA GLY A 199 28.40 20.23 3.21
C GLY A 199 27.87 19.88 1.81
N ALA A 200 26.87 18.99 1.72
CA ALA A 200 26.23 18.62 0.46
C ALA A 200 25.47 19.80 -0.15
N VAL A 201 24.81 20.58 0.71
CA VAL A 201 24.05 21.79 0.37
C VAL A 201 25.00 22.91 -0.07
N ALA A 202 26.07 23.15 0.68
CA ALA A 202 27.05 24.19 0.40
C ALA A 202 27.70 24.03 -1.00
N ARG A 203 28.07 22.79 -1.38
CA ARG A 203 28.63 22.48 -2.71
C ARG A 203 27.68 22.75 -3.87
N ARG A 204 26.38 22.93 -3.62
CA ARG A 204 25.32 23.07 -4.63
C ARG A 204 24.66 24.45 -4.64
N GLY A 205 25.31 25.44 -4.04
CA GLY A 205 24.85 26.84 -4.01
C GLY A 205 24.36 27.31 -2.64
N GLY A 206 24.29 26.42 -1.64
CA GLY A 206 23.86 26.78 -0.29
C GLY A 206 22.35 27.01 -0.16
N GLY A 207 21.91 27.26 1.08
CA GLY A 207 20.52 27.59 1.40
C GLY A 207 19.48 26.56 0.93
N ASN A 208 18.24 27.02 0.76
CA ASN A 208 17.12 26.18 0.36
C ASN A 208 17.26 25.67 -1.07
N GLU A 209 17.81 26.48 -1.99
CA GLU A 209 18.01 26.08 -3.38
C GLU A 209 19.06 24.95 -3.51
N GLY A 210 20.16 25.03 -2.75
CA GLY A 210 21.14 23.96 -2.67
C GLY A 210 20.53 22.66 -2.16
N ALA A 211 19.68 22.72 -1.13
CA ALA A 211 18.96 21.56 -0.60
C ALA A 211 17.93 20.99 -1.59
N SER A 212 17.18 21.84 -2.31
CA SER A 212 16.31 21.42 -3.43
C SER A 212 17.08 20.67 -4.51
N ARG A 213 18.28 21.16 -4.87
CA ARG A 213 19.15 20.48 -5.85
C ARG A 213 19.68 19.15 -5.32
N VAL A 214 20.08 19.08 -4.04
CA VAL A 214 20.54 17.83 -3.40
C VAL A 214 19.45 16.75 -3.50
N VAL A 215 18.24 17.03 -3.02
CA VAL A 215 17.16 16.04 -3.03
C VAL A 215 16.77 15.66 -4.46
N THR A 216 16.72 16.62 -5.39
CA THR A 216 16.44 16.35 -6.81
C THR A 216 17.45 15.37 -7.41
N ILE A 217 18.74 15.56 -7.14
CA ILE A 217 19.80 14.67 -7.63
C ILE A 217 19.64 13.26 -7.03
N ALA A 218 19.37 13.16 -5.73
CA ALA A 218 19.15 11.87 -5.07
C ALA A 218 17.93 11.14 -5.67
N THR A 219 16.84 11.87 -5.91
CA THR A 219 15.61 11.33 -6.51
C THR A 219 15.84 10.85 -7.93
N GLN A 220 16.58 11.59 -8.76
CA GLN A 220 16.97 11.13 -10.10
C GLN A 220 17.85 9.87 -10.09
N ARG A 221 18.61 9.63 -9.02
CA ARG A 221 19.38 8.38 -8.86
C ARG A 221 18.45 7.23 -8.49
N ILE A 222 17.54 7.44 -7.54
CA ILE A 222 16.52 6.45 -7.17
C ILE A 222 15.63 6.08 -8.37
N MET A 223 15.26 7.05 -9.20
CA MET A 223 14.51 6.80 -10.45
C MET A 223 15.28 5.86 -11.39
N ARG A 224 16.59 6.07 -11.57
CA ARG A 224 17.44 5.15 -12.37
C ARG A 224 17.52 3.76 -11.75
N THR A 225 17.69 3.67 -10.44
CA THR A 225 17.67 2.39 -9.72
C THR A 225 16.35 1.63 -9.88
N LEU A 226 15.22 2.34 -9.88
CA LEU A 226 13.91 1.74 -10.16
C LEU A 226 13.80 1.28 -11.62
N GLU A 227 14.26 2.10 -12.58
CA GLU A 227 14.29 1.74 -14.01
C GLU A 227 15.15 0.50 -14.28
N ASP A 228 16.34 0.41 -13.66
CA ASP A 228 17.25 -0.75 -13.78
C ASP A 228 16.62 -2.04 -13.24
N ALA A 229 15.68 -1.93 -12.29
CA ALA A 229 14.91 -3.03 -11.72
C ALA A 229 13.54 -3.26 -12.41
N ASP A 230 13.32 -2.69 -13.60
CA ASP A 230 12.06 -2.75 -14.38
C ASP A 230 10.83 -2.20 -13.60
N CYS A 231 11.08 -1.34 -12.62
CA CYS A 231 10.06 -0.62 -11.87
C CYS A 231 9.85 0.77 -12.49
N ASN A 232 8.92 0.86 -13.43
CA ASN A 232 8.53 2.16 -14.00
C ASN A 232 8.02 3.09 -12.89
N ALA A 233 8.47 4.34 -12.88
CA ALA A 233 8.08 5.31 -11.87
C ALA A 233 7.96 6.71 -12.46
N ARG A 234 7.38 7.65 -11.70
CA ARG A 234 7.33 9.06 -12.07
C ARG A 234 7.46 9.96 -10.84
N ILE A 235 8.13 11.09 -11.01
CA ILE A 235 8.23 12.12 -9.97
C ILE A 235 6.93 12.92 -9.97
N LEU A 236 6.37 13.16 -8.78
CA LEU A 236 5.12 13.91 -8.62
C LEU A 236 5.37 15.43 -8.61
N THR A 237 4.44 16.18 -9.17
CA THR A 237 4.33 17.65 -9.03
C THR A 237 3.74 18.03 -7.67
N ALA A 238 3.81 19.31 -7.29
CA ALA A 238 3.28 19.76 -6.00
C ALA A 238 1.77 19.50 -5.85
N SER A 239 1.00 19.65 -6.93
CA SER A 239 -0.45 19.36 -6.93
C SER A 239 -0.74 17.86 -6.79
N GLU A 240 0.09 17.01 -7.38
CA GLU A 240 -0.05 15.56 -7.29
C GLU A 240 0.36 15.02 -5.90
N ILE A 241 1.36 15.61 -5.26
CA ILE A 241 1.70 15.31 -3.86
C ILE A 241 0.49 15.61 -2.95
N ARG A 242 -0.11 16.80 -3.10
CA ARG A 242 -1.32 17.16 -2.34
C ARG A 242 -2.45 16.16 -2.59
N ARG A 243 -2.66 15.74 -3.84
CA ARG A 243 -3.66 14.73 -4.20
C ARG A 243 -3.35 13.36 -3.59
N ALA A 244 -2.09 12.94 -3.54
CA ALA A 244 -1.68 11.69 -2.91
C ALA A 244 -1.95 11.73 -1.39
N VAL A 245 -1.63 12.83 -0.72
CA VAL A 245 -1.96 13.04 0.69
C VAL A 245 -3.47 12.96 0.92
N LEU A 246 -4.26 13.69 0.12
CA LEU A 246 -5.72 13.66 0.20
C LEU A 246 -6.30 12.26 -0.07
N GLN A 247 -5.65 11.45 -0.91
CA GLN A 247 -6.08 10.07 -1.15
C GLN A 247 -5.99 9.22 0.13
N LEU A 248 -4.92 9.38 0.93
CA LEU A 248 -4.76 8.65 2.19
C LEU A 248 -5.70 9.16 3.29
N THR A 249 -6.02 10.46 3.30
CA THR A 249 -6.91 11.08 4.27
C THR A 249 -8.38 11.06 3.82
N GLU A 250 -8.75 10.29 2.79
CA GLU A 250 -10.11 10.26 2.21
C GLU A 250 -10.68 11.66 1.85
N GLY A 251 -9.81 12.61 1.50
CA GLY A 251 -10.16 13.97 1.09
C GLY A 251 -10.17 15.00 2.22
N PHE A 252 -9.91 14.60 3.47
CA PHE A 252 -9.82 15.51 4.61
C PHE A 252 -8.47 16.22 4.68
N ASP A 253 -8.44 17.46 5.18
CA ASP A 253 -7.18 18.20 5.34
C ASP A 253 -6.29 17.48 6.37
N PRO A 254 -5.05 17.10 5.99
CA PRO A 254 -4.10 16.48 6.91
C PRO A 254 -3.70 17.36 8.10
N ARG A 255 -4.02 18.66 8.10
CA ARG A 255 -3.77 19.61 9.20
C ARG A 255 -4.86 19.60 10.27
N GLU A 256 -6.04 19.09 9.93
CA GLU A 256 -7.22 19.08 10.81
C GLU A 256 -7.46 17.69 11.42
N LEU A 257 -6.49 16.78 11.34
CA LEU A 257 -6.63 15.43 11.85
C LEU A 257 -6.70 15.41 13.38
N THR A 258 -7.79 14.86 13.90
CA THR A 258 -8.01 14.60 15.32
C THR A 258 -7.78 13.11 15.64
N HIS A 259 -7.66 12.80 16.93
CA HIS A 259 -7.64 11.41 17.36
C HIS A 259 -8.49 11.17 18.61
N ARG A 260 -8.87 9.90 18.77
CA ARG A 260 -9.26 9.31 20.04
C ARG A 260 -8.17 8.35 20.49
N TRP A 261 -8.28 7.88 21.72
CA TRP A 261 -7.33 6.92 22.26
C TRP A 261 -7.15 5.66 21.37
N ARG A 262 -8.22 5.15 20.74
CA ARG A 262 -8.20 3.89 19.98
C ARG A 262 -8.13 4.05 18.46
N TYR A 263 -8.37 5.24 17.92
CA TYR A 263 -8.44 5.49 16.47
C TYR A 263 -8.20 6.96 16.15
N ALA A 264 -7.80 7.27 14.92
CA ALA A 264 -7.87 8.62 14.36
C ALA A 264 -9.23 8.81 13.67
N GLU A 265 -9.79 10.01 13.76
CA GLU A 265 -11.04 10.35 13.06
C GLU A 265 -10.70 10.84 11.65
N LEU A 266 -11.37 10.29 10.64
CA LEU A 266 -11.30 10.72 9.23
C LEU A 266 -12.72 10.98 8.73
N GLY A 267 -13.25 12.15 9.09
CA GLY A 267 -14.65 12.50 8.89
C GLY A 267 -15.58 11.51 9.58
N ASN A 268 -16.39 10.81 8.79
CA ASN A 268 -17.33 9.80 9.29
C ASN A 268 -16.72 8.39 9.35
N ASN A 269 -15.42 8.25 9.11
CA ASN A 269 -14.71 6.99 9.17
C ASN A 269 -13.74 7.00 10.34
N VAL A 270 -13.41 5.80 10.79
CA VAL A 270 -12.34 5.57 11.74
C VAL A 270 -11.11 5.04 11.02
N ASN A 271 -9.95 5.49 11.47
CA ASN A 271 -8.67 5.06 10.95
C ASN A 271 -7.83 4.49 12.09
N VAL A 272 -7.61 3.19 12.02
CA VAL A 272 -6.90 2.40 13.04
C VAL A 272 -5.66 1.79 12.45
N GLY A 273 -4.72 1.40 13.29
CA GLY A 273 -3.50 0.76 12.83
C GLY A 273 -2.57 0.38 13.96
N SER A 274 -1.49 -0.28 13.59
CA SER A 274 -0.43 -0.73 14.49
C SER A 274 0.92 -0.60 13.80
N ALA A 275 1.97 -0.45 14.60
CA ALA A 275 3.32 -0.74 14.12
C ALA A 275 3.56 -2.25 14.09
N ILE A 276 4.60 -2.67 13.37
CA ILE A 276 5.10 -4.03 13.37
C ILE A 276 6.40 -4.03 14.15
N ASP A 277 6.53 -4.94 15.12
CA ASP A 277 7.80 -5.23 15.79
C ASP A 277 8.80 -5.66 14.71
N PRO A 278 9.94 -4.96 14.54
CA PRO A 278 10.92 -5.28 13.51
C PRO A 278 11.41 -6.73 13.52
N LYS A 279 11.33 -7.43 14.65
CA LYS A 279 11.69 -8.86 14.77
C LYS A 279 10.69 -9.80 14.08
N HIS A 280 9.47 -9.32 13.86
CA HIS A 280 8.38 -10.05 13.20
C HIS A 280 8.09 -9.49 11.80
N LEU A 281 8.90 -8.55 11.31
CA LEU A 281 8.72 -7.98 9.99
C LEU A 281 9.08 -9.01 8.92
N GLY A 282 8.08 -9.44 8.16
CA GLY A 282 8.25 -10.39 7.05
C GLY A 282 7.15 -10.24 6.01
N SER A 283 7.41 -10.78 4.82
CA SER A 283 6.51 -10.70 3.65
C SER A 283 5.11 -11.25 3.96
N ASP A 284 5.03 -12.32 4.74
CA ASP A 284 3.77 -12.99 5.11
C ASP A 284 2.90 -12.10 6.00
N VAL A 285 3.51 -11.46 7.00
CA VAL A 285 2.82 -10.50 7.87
C VAL A 285 2.31 -9.34 7.03
N LEU A 286 3.15 -8.78 6.14
CA LEU A 286 2.75 -7.67 5.27
C LEU A 286 1.62 -8.06 4.31
N ALA A 287 1.59 -9.29 3.80
CA ALA A 287 0.50 -9.79 2.97
C ALA A 287 -0.82 -9.88 3.77
N GLN A 288 -0.78 -10.40 5.01
CA GLN A 288 -1.96 -10.57 5.87
C GLN A 288 -2.67 -9.24 6.19
N LEU A 289 -1.94 -8.12 6.22
CA LEU A 289 -2.52 -6.78 6.46
C LEU A 289 -3.59 -6.39 5.43
N TRP A 290 -3.54 -6.98 4.24
CA TRP A 290 -4.46 -6.67 3.14
C TRP A 290 -5.71 -7.55 3.11
N VAL A 291 -5.85 -8.51 4.03
CA VAL A 291 -6.99 -9.43 4.09
C VAL A 291 -8.22 -8.75 4.71
N ALA A 292 -8.02 -7.86 5.68
CA ALA A 292 -9.13 -7.20 6.36
C ALA A 292 -9.96 -6.33 5.39
N PRO A 293 -11.29 -6.46 5.37
CA PRO A 293 -12.15 -5.58 4.58
C PRO A 293 -11.97 -4.13 5.02
N SER A 294 -11.69 -3.24 4.08
CA SER A 294 -11.42 -1.83 4.34
C SER A 294 -11.97 -0.93 3.24
N ARG A 295 -12.10 0.37 3.55
CA ARG A 295 -12.25 1.42 2.53
C ARG A 295 -10.89 1.73 1.87
N GLY A 296 -9.84 1.64 2.66
CA GLY A 296 -8.46 1.73 2.24
C GLY A 296 -7.54 1.18 3.33
N THR A 297 -6.49 0.49 2.90
CA THR A 297 -5.40 0.01 3.75
C THR A 297 -4.12 0.71 3.30
N THR A 298 -3.38 1.26 4.25
CA THR A 298 -2.08 1.90 4.01
C THR A 298 -1.02 1.15 4.79
N VAL A 299 0.06 0.75 4.12
CA VAL A 299 1.24 0.15 4.73
C VAL A 299 2.43 1.06 4.46
N ALA A 300 3.14 1.44 5.51
CA ALA A 300 4.37 2.21 5.42
C ALA A 300 5.56 1.34 5.79
N VAL A 301 6.51 1.18 4.89
CA VAL A 301 7.83 0.60 5.17
C VAL A 301 8.85 1.71 5.10
N ARG A 302 9.62 1.90 6.17
CA ARG A 302 10.53 3.03 6.33
C ARG A 302 11.95 2.53 6.32
N LEU A 303 12.78 3.13 5.47
CA LEU A 303 14.22 2.92 5.42
C LEU A 303 14.91 4.16 5.98
N ARG A 304 15.82 3.97 6.93
CA ARG A 304 16.67 5.03 7.50
C ARG A 304 18.14 4.57 7.43
N PRO A 305 19.10 5.50 7.27
CA PRO A 305 20.52 5.12 7.25
C PRO A 305 20.93 4.35 8.52
N GLY A 306 21.74 3.30 8.33
CA GLY A 306 22.37 2.58 9.43
C GLY A 306 23.60 3.30 10.00
N ARG A 307 24.31 2.64 10.90
CA ARG A 307 25.58 3.09 11.46
C ARG A 307 26.73 2.99 10.45
N SER A 308 26.59 2.14 9.44
CA SER A 308 27.55 1.92 8.37
C SER A 308 26.86 2.07 7.01
N ALA A 309 27.65 2.23 5.94
CA ALA A 309 27.11 2.31 4.58
C ALA A 309 26.43 1.01 4.11
N GLU A 310 26.79 -0.13 4.72
CA GLU A 310 26.25 -1.46 4.39
C GLU A 310 25.09 -1.88 5.30
N SER A 311 24.64 -1.01 6.20
CA SER A 311 23.54 -1.28 7.12
C SER A 311 22.40 -0.27 6.96
N VAL A 312 21.19 -0.73 7.20
CA VAL A 312 19.96 0.04 7.07
C VAL A 312 19.03 -0.25 8.23
N LYS A 313 18.38 0.79 8.74
CA LYS A 313 17.30 0.65 9.70
C LYS A 313 15.98 0.52 8.94
N ILE A 314 15.25 -0.55 9.23
CA ILE A 314 13.94 -0.82 8.63
C ILE A 314 12.87 -0.97 9.72
N GLY A 315 11.68 -0.44 9.44
CA GLY A 315 10.50 -0.62 10.26
C GLY A 315 9.26 -0.50 9.40
N ALA A 316 8.14 -1.03 9.91
CA ALA A 316 6.88 -0.97 9.20
C ALA A 316 5.71 -0.67 10.13
N ALA A 317 4.71 -0.01 9.58
CA ALA A 317 3.43 0.19 10.22
C ALA A 317 2.32 0.10 9.18
N TRP A 318 1.10 -0.11 9.66
CA TRP A 318 -0.06 -0.16 8.79
C TRP A 318 -1.26 0.52 9.42
N ARG A 319 -2.17 0.95 8.55
CA ARG A 319 -3.43 1.58 8.91
C ARG A 319 -4.55 1.08 8.01
N LEU A 320 -5.76 1.07 8.54
CA LEU A 320 -6.97 0.67 7.88
C LEU A 320 -8.06 1.68 8.18
N THR A 321 -8.70 2.15 7.10
CA THR A 321 -9.87 3.02 7.17
C THR A 321 -11.14 2.19 7.01
N ALA A 322 -12.06 2.33 7.96
CA ALA A 322 -13.36 1.68 7.96
C ALA A 322 -14.44 2.65 8.46
N ARG A 323 -15.72 2.35 8.19
CA ARG A 323 -16.81 3.18 8.73
C ARG A 323 -16.90 3.04 10.24
N ASP A 324 -16.91 1.80 10.71
CA ASP A 324 -17.02 1.44 12.11
C ASP A 324 -15.69 0.87 12.61
N LEU A 325 -15.50 0.92 13.93
CA LEU A 325 -14.30 0.36 14.56
C LEU A 325 -14.25 -1.14 14.30
N PRO A 326 -13.27 -1.64 13.53
CA PRO A 326 -13.18 -3.06 13.23
C PRO A 326 -12.79 -3.83 14.49
N ASP A 327 -13.12 -5.12 14.49
CA ASP A 327 -12.56 -6.05 15.46
C ASP A 327 -11.03 -6.04 15.37
N GLN A 328 -10.38 -6.28 16.50
CA GLN A 328 -8.93 -6.25 16.57
C GLN A 328 -8.37 -7.37 15.68
N LEU A 329 -7.54 -6.99 14.71
CA LEU A 329 -6.77 -7.94 13.91
C LEU A 329 -5.75 -8.63 14.82
N ASP A 330 -5.96 -9.93 15.02
CA ASP A 330 -5.07 -10.79 15.82
C ASP A 330 -3.91 -11.27 14.96
N ILE A 331 -2.97 -10.35 14.72
CA ILE A 331 -1.70 -10.64 14.03
C ILE A 331 -0.59 -10.50 15.06
N ASP A 332 0.27 -11.52 15.18
CA ASP A 332 1.42 -11.44 16.07
C ASP A 332 2.42 -10.39 15.55
N GLY A 333 3.30 -9.92 16.43
CA GLY A 333 4.25 -8.86 16.12
C GLY A 333 3.66 -7.44 16.15
N MET A 334 2.37 -7.23 16.35
CA MET A 334 1.80 -5.86 16.34
C MET A 334 2.15 -5.05 17.61
N VAL A 335 2.55 -3.80 17.40
CA VAL A 335 2.82 -2.80 18.45
C VAL A 335 1.70 -1.76 18.45
N SER A 336 1.05 -1.59 19.61
CA SER A 336 -0.12 -0.71 19.74
C SER A 336 0.21 0.77 19.45
N MET A 337 -0.70 1.42 18.72
CA MET A 337 -0.69 2.86 18.44
C MET A 337 -1.70 3.65 19.26
N ASN A 338 -2.31 3.03 20.28
CA ASN A 338 -3.29 3.71 21.11
C ASN A 338 -2.68 4.98 21.75
N GLY A 339 -3.45 6.08 21.72
CA GLY A 339 -3.01 7.42 22.11
C GLY A 339 -2.13 8.15 21.09
N ARG A 340 -1.71 7.50 19.98
CA ARG A 340 -0.79 8.06 18.97
C ARG A 340 -1.30 7.88 17.53
N HIS A 341 -2.59 7.64 17.35
CA HIS A 341 -3.15 7.33 16.02
C HIS A 341 -3.04 8.48 15.03
N ARG A 342 -3.15 9.74 15.47
CA ARG A 342 -2.91 10.91 14.61
C ARG A 342 -1.47 10.94 14.09
N ASP A 343 -0.49 10.88 15.00
CA ASP A 343 0.93 10.94 14.61
C ASP A 343 1.32 9.75 13.74
N SER A 344 0.73 8.58 14.01
CA SER A 344 0.87 7.41 13.15
C SER A 344 0.22 7.63 11.77
N LEU A 345 -0.94 8.29 11.68
CA LEU A 345 -1.54 8.66 10.39
C LEU A 345 -0.68 9.67 9.63
N LEU A 346 -0.09 10.67 10.31
CA LEU A 346 0.89 11.58 9.72
C LEU A 346 2.13 10.85 9.21
N ALA A 347 2.60 9.83 9.95
CA ALA A 347 3.67 8.94 9.50
C ALA A 347 3.28 8.10 8.25
N HIS A 348 1.98 7.92 8.04
CA HIS A 348 1.28 7.43 6.84
C HIS A 348 1.50 8.25 5.56
N LEU A 349 1.64 9.56 5.70
CA LEU A 349 1.52 10.45 4.55
C LEU A 349 2.76 10.38 3.66
N PRO A 350 2.62 10.46 2.32
CA PRO A 350 3.73 10.43 1.38
C PRO A 350 4.51 11.76 1.35
N ILE A 351 4.75 12.36 2.51
CA ILE A 351 5.45 13.64 2.70
C ILE A 351 6.50 13.56 3.83
N ALA A 352 6.72 12.38 4.40
CA ALA A 352 7.75 12.09 5.41
C ALA A 352 7.83 13.15 6.54
N VAL A 353 6.68 13.41 7.17
CA VAL A 353 6.50 14.41 8.24
C VAL A 353 7.62 14.24 9.30
N PRO A 354 8.32 15.32 9.71
CA PRO A 354 9.30 15.25 10.77
C PRO A 354 8.67 14.95 12.14
N GLY A 355 9.46 14.41 13.07
CA GLY A 355 9.03 14.16 14.46
C GLY A 355 8.12 12.94 14.67
N VAL A 356 7.60 12.30 13.61
CA VAL A 356 6.74 11.11 13.73
C VAL A 356 7.47 9.78 13.50
N ASP A 357 8.79 9.81 13.33
CA ASP A 357 9.61 8.61 13.10
C ASP A 357 9.53 7.61 14.27
N ASP A 358 9.46 8.10 15.51
CA ASP A 358 9.33 7.28 16.72
C ASP A 358 7.99 6.54 16.83
N THR A 359 7.05 6.77 15.91
CA THR A 359 5.82 5.97 15.84
C THR A 359 6.09 4.59 15.25
N VAL A 360 7.08 4.46 14.35
CA VAL A 360 7.41 3.21 13.69
C VAL A 360 8.72 2.67 14.29
N PRO A 361 8.68 1.62 15.13
CA PRO A 361 9.89 1.01 15.66
C PRO A 361 10.71 0.45 14.50
N MET A 362 12.03 0.62 14.57
CA MET A 362 12.96 0.21 13.53
C MET A 362 14.13 -0.58 14.13
N SER A 363 14.62 -1.57 13.40
CA SER A 363 15.84 -2.30 13.72
C SER A 363 16.83 -2.21 12.57
N GLU A 364 18.11 -2.29 12.89
CA GLU A 364 19.20 -2.22 11.92
C GLU A 364 19.55 -3.62 11.40
N TYR A 365 19.65 -3.76 10.08
CA TYR A 365 20.02 -4.98 9.38
C TYR A 365 21.06 -4.67 8.30
N PRO A 366 21.89 -5.65 7.91
CA PRO A 366 22.65 -5.58 6.66
C PRO A 366 21.74 -5.37 5.44
N ILE A 367 22.19 -4.59 4.47
CA ILE A 367 21.39 -4.23 3.27
C ILE A 367 21.02 -5.44 2.41
N ASP A 368 21.91 -6.42 2.28
CA ASP A 368 21.66 -7.65 1.52
C ASP A 368 20.50 -8.48 2.12
N THR A 369 20.32 -8.39 3.43
CA THR A 369 19.35 -9.17 4.19
C THR A 369 17.91 -8.69 3.98
N ILE A 370 17.71 -7.38 3.75
CA ILE A 370 16.36 -6.83 3.54
C ILE A 370 15.74 -7.22 2.18
N GLY A 371 16.53 -7.80 1.26
CA GLY A 371 16.03 -8.35 0.00
C GLY A 371 15.04 -9.51 0.17
N ALA A 372 15.03 -10.17 1.34
CA ALA A 372 14.04 -11.20 1.67
C ALA A 372 12.62 -10.64 1.90
N LEU A 373 12.49 -9.31 2.08
CA LEU A 373 11.20 -8.65 2.24
C LEU A 373 10.63 -8.28 0.87
N HIS A 374 9.63 -9.04 0.43
CA HIS A 374 9.00 -8.85 -0.87
C HIS A 374 7.87 -7.81 -0.78
N LEU A 375 8.11 -6.61 -1.32
CA LEU A 375 7.09 -5.56 -1.43
C LEU A 375 6.59 -5.46 -2.88
N PRO A 376 5.34 -5.85 -3.19
CA PRO A 376 4.79 -5.68 -4.52
C PRO A 376 4.68 -4.20 -4.91
N SER A 377 5.13 -3.87 -6.11
CA SER A 377 5.13 -2.50 -6.65
C SER A 377 3.74 -2.00 -7.08
N SER A 378 2.75 -2.90 -7.21
CA SER A 378 1.37 -2.54 -7.60
C SER A 378 0.33 -3.51 -7.05
N GLY A 379 -0.95 -3.21 -7.34
CA GLY A 379 -2.07 -4.12 -7.05
C GLY A 379 -2.09 -5.32 -7.99
N CYS A 380 -2.69 -6.41 -7.54
CA CYS A 380 -2.83 -7.65 -8.31
C CYS A 380 -3.99 -7.61 -9.32
N GLY A 381 -4.82 -6.57 -9.31
CA GLY A 381 -6.05 -6.51 -10.09
C GLY A 381 -7.11 -7.49 -9.60
N GLN A 382 -7.91 -8.02 -10.51
CA GLN A 382 -9.00 -8.92 -10.15
C GLN A 382 -8.62 -10.39 -10.29
N LEU A 383 -9.18 -11.23 -9.42
CA LEU A 383 -9.06 -12.68 -9.49
C LEU A 383 -9.73 -13.18 -10.77
N ILE A 384 -9.02 -13.98 -11.56
CA ILE A 384 -9.57 -14.61 -12.76
C ILE A 384 -9.99 -16.04 -12.45
N GLY A 385 -9.09 -16.81 -11.84
CA GLY A 385 -9.30 -18.22 -11.55
C GLY A 385 -8.20 -18.78 -10.67
N SER A 386 -8.05 -20.10 -10.67
CA SER A 386 -6.95 -20.81 -10.03
C SER A 386 -6.08 -21.51 -11.06
N ASP A 387 -4.77 -21.59 -10.82
CA ASP A 387 -3.88 -22.44 -11.62
C ASP A 387 -4.01 -23.93 -11.23
N ALA A 388 -3.19 -24.79 -11.86
CA ALA A 388 -3.16 -26.23 -11.60
C ALA A 388 -2.72 -26.60 -10.17
N GLU A 389 -2.02 -25.70 -9.47
CA GLU A 389 -1.58 -25.87 -8.09
C GLU A 389 -2.65 -25.39 -7.09
N GLY A 390 -3.75 -24.82 -7.58
CA GLY A 390 -4.82 -24.27 -6.75
C GLY A 390 -4.52 -22.87 -6.20
N ASN A 391 -3.45 -22.21 -6.68
CA ASN A 391 -3.18 -20.82 -6.32
C ASN A 391 -4.16 -19.92 -7.07
N GLY A 392 -4.67 -18.89 -6.38
CA GLY A 392 -5.48 -17.87 -7.03
C GLY A 392 -4.61 -17.05 -7.99
N VAL A 393 -5.08 -16.84 -9.22
CA VAL A 393 -4.39 -16.02 -10.23
C VAL A 393 -5.20 -14.76 -10.47
N ALA A 394 -4.59 -13.62 -10.14
CA ALA A 394 -5.14 -12.29 -10.34
C ALA A 394 -4.32 -11.51 -11.36
N VAL A 395 -5.02 -10.69 -12.15
CA VAL A 395 -4.42 -9.81 -13.13
C VAL A 395 -5.19 -8.50 -13.21
N ARG A 396 -4.47 -7.40 -13.48
CA ARG A 396 -5.10 -6.15 -13.84
C ARG A 396 -5.64 -6.27 -15.26
N ILE A 397 -6.95 -6.08 -15.42
CA ILE A 397 -7.61 -6.05 -16.73
C ILE A 397 -7.97 -4.64 -17.16
N ILE A 398 -7.96 -3.68 -16.23
CA ILE A 398 -8.30 -2.27 -16.45
C ILE A 398 -7.27 -1.42 -15.71
N GLY A 399 -6.92 -0.26 -16.28
CA GLY A 399 -6.12 0.77 -15.62
C GLY A 399 -4.88 1.18 -16.41
N ALA A 400 -4.06 2.03 -15.78
CA ALA A 400 -2.87 2.59 -16.41
C ALA A 400 -1.93 1.48 -16.92
N GLY A 401 -1.48 1.64 -18.17
CA GLY A 401 -0.63 0.69 -18.87
C GLY A 401 -1.37 -0.45 -19.58
N ILE A 402 -2.70 -0.50 -19.53
CA ILE A 402 -3.53 -1.50 -20.22
C ILE A 402 -4.51 -0.75 -21.13
N SER A 403 -4.24 -0.76 -22.43
CA SER A 403 -5.07 -0.09 -23.43
C SER A 403 -6.08 -1.05 -24.04
N THR A 404 -5.69 -2.31 -24.27
CA THR A 404 -6.52 -3.29 -24.98
C THR A 404 -6.50 -4.67 -24.31
N VAL A 405 -7.70 -5.23 -24.11
CA VAL A 405 -7.90 -6.59 -23.60
C VAL A 405 -8.79 -7.36 -24.57
N TYR A 406 -8.34 -8.55 -24.98
CA TYR A 406 -9.13 -9.42 -25.85
C TYR A 406 -9.71 -10.56 -25.06
N VAL A 407 -11.01 -10.79 -25.21
CA VAL A 407 -11.73 -11.88 -24.56
C VAL A 407 -12.44 -12.70 -25.63
N ALA A 408 -12.16 -13.99 -25.67
CA ALA A 408 -12.88 -14.96 -26.49
C ALA A 408 -13.52 -16.01 -25.58
N GLY A 409 -14.84 -16.15 -25.64
CA GLY A 409 -15.56 -17.12 -24.80
C GLY A 409 -17.05 -16.86 -24.68
N GLU A 410 -17.66 -17.47 -23.67
CA GLU A 410 -19.07 -17.23 -23.33
C GLU A 410 -19.30 -15.79 -22.87
N LEU A 411 -20.50 -15.27 -23.10
CA LEU A 411 -20.93 -14.00 -22.52
C LEU A 411 -20.86 -14.03 -20.98
N TYR A 412 -21.05 -15.20 -20.37
CA TYR A 412 -20.90 -15.38 -18.92
C TYR A 412 -19.51 -14.98 -18.41
N LEU A 413 -18.43 -15.39 -19.12
CA LEU A 413 -17.07 -15.00 -18.77
C LEU A 413 -16.92 -13.47 -18.83
N ALA A 414 -17.42 -12.84 -19.89
CA ALA A 414 -17.36 -11.39 -20.03
C ALA A 414 -18.13 -10.66 -18.93
N GLN A 415 -19.33 -11.12 -18.59
CA GLN A 415 -20.14 -10.57 -17.51
C GLN A 415 -19.46 -10.73 -16.15
N GLN A 416 -18.80 -11.86 -15.91
CA GLN A 416 -18.01 -12.10 -14.71
C GLN A 416 -16.83 -11.12 -14.60
N LEU A 417 -16.09 -10.92 -15.69
CA LEU A 417 -14.98 -9.96 -15.73
C LEU A 417 -15.46 -8.52 -15.45
N VAL A 418 -16.59 -8.13 -16.03
CA VAL A 418 -17.20 -6.80 -15.80
C VAL A 418 -17.70 -6.68 -14.35
N PHE A 419 -18.38 -7.69 -13.82
CA PHE A 419 -18.88 -7.68 -12.45
C PHE A 419 -17.74 -7.51 -11.43
N ARG A 420 -16.62 -8.22 -11.63
CA ARG A 420 -15.43 -8.09 -10.79
C ARG A 420 -14.74 -6.74 -10.94
N ALA A 421 -14.70 -6.18 -12.14
CA ALA A 421 -14.17 -4.84 -12.38
C ALA A 421 -14.97 -3.80 -11.56
N LEU A 422 -16.30 -3.89 -11.58
CA LEU A 422 -17.18 -3.03 -10.78
C LEU A 422 -16.95 -3.22 -9.27
N ALA A 423 -16.69 -4.45 -8.84
CA ALA A 423 -16.41 -4.79 -7.45
C ALA A 423 -15.11 -4.18 -6.93
N VAL A 424 -14.07 -4.07 -7.77
CA VAL A 424 -12.80 -3.42 -7.42
C VAL A 424 -12.83 -1.90 -7.62
N GLY A 425 -13.87 -1.40 -8.28
CA GLY A 425 -14.23 0.02 -8.29
C GLY A 425 -14.20 0.70 -9.65
N GLU A 426 -14.03 -0.08 -10.71
CA GLU A 426 -14.02 0.40 -12.09
C GLU A 426 -15.41 0.91 -12.53
N ARG A 427 -15.39 1.70 -13.61
CA ARG A 427 -16.59 2.22 -14.27
C ARG A 427 -16.56 1.75 -15.71
N VAL A 428 -17.58 1.01 -16.13
CA VAL A 428 -17.59 0.32 -17.42
C VAL A 428 -18.74 0.82 -18.30
N LEU A 429 -18.41 1.20 -19.52
CA LEU A 429 -19.38 1.46 -20.60
C LEU A 429 -19.48 0.21 -21.49
N ILE A 430 -20.68 -0.30 -21.74
CA ILE A 430 -20.91 -1.43 -22.65
C ILE A 430 -21.40 -0.92 -24.00
N ARG A 431 -20.71 -1.25 -25.08
CA ARG A 431 -21.14 -1.02 -26.46
C ARG A 431 -21.51 -2.35 -27.08
N THR A 432 -22.77 -2.54 -27.45
CA THR A 432 -23.24 -3.84 -27.94
C THR A 432 -24.44 -3.72 -28.88
N ASP A 433 -24.57 -4.68 -29.80
CA ASP A 433 -25.75 -4.88 -30.65
C ASP A 433 -26.81 -5.78 -29.97
N ARG A 434 -26.48 -6.38 -28.81
CA ARG A 434 -27.33 -7.31 -28.05
C ARG A 434 -27.57 -6.83 -26.62
N ALA A 435 -28.08 -5.60 -26.47
CA ALA A 435 -28.32 -4.95 -25.18
C ALA A 435 -29.09 -5.81 -24.16
N HIS A 436 -30.13 -6.54 -24.61
CA HIS A 436 -30.93 -7.46 -23.80
C HIS A 436 -30.10 -8.49 -23.02
N ALA A 437 -28.94 -8.88 -23.55
CA ALA A 437 -28.08 -9.86 -22.90
C ALA A 437 -27.33 -9.27 -21.69
N TRP A 438 -27.18 -7.94 -21.62
CA TRP A 438 -26.50 -7.19 -20.55
C TRP A 438 -27.47 -6.51 -19.56
N GLU A 439 -28.75 -6.36 -19.93
CA GLU A 439 -29.76 -5.66 -19.13
C GLU A 439 -29.85 -6.16 -17.69
N ASN A 440 -29.79 -7.47 -17.46
CA ASN A 440 -29.86 -8.04 -16.12
C ASN A 440 -28.70 -7.56 -15.23
N LEU A 441 -27.48 -7.51 -15.77
CA LEU A 441 -26.32 -7.04 -15.01
C LEU A 441 -26.46 -5.54 -14.70
N VAL A 442 -26.87 -4.75 -15.67
CA VAL A 442 -27.03 -3.29 -15.55
C VAL A 442 -28.12 -2.93 -14.54
N SER A 443 -29.28 -3.56 -14.63
CA SER A 443 -30.39 -3.34 -13.71
C SER A 443 -30.03 -3.75 -12.29
N THR A 444 -29.29 -4.84 -12.12
CA THR A 444 -28.88 -5.32 -10.81
C THR A 444 -27.83 -4.42 -10.15
N ILE A 445 -26.91 -3.84 -10.93
CA ILE A 445 -25.95 -2.86 -10.41
C ILE A 445 -26.65 -1.54 -10.06
N GLY A 446 -27.65 -1.14 -10.84
CA GLY A 446 -28.55 -0.01 -10.52
C GLY A 446 -27.86 1.34 -10.41
N ASN A 447 -26.66 1.50 -10.98
CA ASN A 447 -25.87 2.73 -10.92
C ASN A 447 -25.26 3.07 -12.29
N PRO A 448 -25.89 3.98 -13.06
CA PRO A 448 -25.43 4.38 -14.39
C PRO A 448 -24.04 5.02 -14.44
N GLU A 449 -23.56 5.63 -13.35
CA GLU A 449 -22.21 6.19 -13.27
C GLU A 449 -21.12 5.12 -13.21
N ARG A 450 -21.51 3.88 -12.90
CA ARG A 450 -20.59 2.73 -12.81
C ARG A 450 -20.75 1.74 -13.94
N LEU A 451 -21.97 1.47 -14.36
CA LEU A 451 -22.25 0.54 -15.45
C LEU A 451 -23.39 1.09 -16.29
N THR A 452 -23.15 1.27 -17.58
CA THR A 452 -24.20 1.68 -18.51
C THR A 452 -24.01 1.03 -19.88
N ILE A 453 -25.10 0.88 -20.62
CA ILE A 453 -25.08 0.46 -22.03
C ILE A 453 -25.14 1.72 -22.87
N ALA A 454 -24.25 1.82 -23.86
CA ALA A 454 -24.22 2.94 -24.79
C ALA A 454 -25.51 2.96 -25.61
N VAL A 455 -26.18 4.11 -25.64
CA VAL A 455 -27.40 4.31 -26.43
C VAL A 455 -27.07 4.65 -27.89
N GLU A 456 -25.95 5.35 -28.09
CA GLU A 456 -25.45 5.76 -29.39
C GLU A 456 -24.06 5.18 -29.66
N THR A 457 -23.76 4.89 -30.93
CA THR A 457 -22.45 4.38 -31.36
C THR A 457 -21.30 5.31 -30.98
N HIS A 458 -21.54 6.62 -30.95
CA HIS A 458 -20.54 7.66 -30.67
C HIS A 458 -20.65 8.27 -29.26
N GLN A 459 -21.43 7.65 -28.35
CA GLN A 459 -21.50 8.12 -26.97
C GLN A 459 -20.09 8.20 -26.38
N SER A 460 -19.76 9.31 -25.72
CA SER A 460 -18.46 9.48 -25.07
C SER A 460 -18.26 8.47 -23.94
N ASP A 461 -17.06 7.90 -23.86
CA ASP A 461 -16.59 7.11 -22.72
C ASP A 461 -15.87 7.96 -21.66
N ALA A 462 -15.89 9.30 -21.81
CA ALA A 462 -15.40 10.23 -20.81
C ALA A 462 -16.12 9.99 -19.48
N GLY A 463 -15.36 9.62 -18.45
CA GLY A 463 -15.90 9.26 -17.13
C GLY A 463 -16.01 7.76 -16.88
N PHE A 464 -15.69 6.91 -17.85
CA PHE A 464 -15.50 5.48 -17.64
C PHE A 464 -14.00 5.15 -17.58
N THR A 465 -13.65 4.06 -16.89
CA THR A 465 -12.29 3.53 -16.87
C THR A 465 -12.09 2.43 -17.91
N ALA A 466 -13.18 1.83 -18.38
CA ALA A 466 -13.16 0.85 -19.45
C ALA A 466 -14.39 0.93 -20.35
N ALA A 467 -14.21 0.50 -21.60
CA ALA A 467 -15.27 0.29 -22.57
C ALA A 467 -15.26 -1.16 -23.04
N VAL A 468 -16.38 -1.86 -22.89
CA VAL A 468 -16.59 -3.21 -23.41
C VAL A 468 -17.21 -3.09 -24.79
N VAL A 469 -16.62 -3.77 -25.77
CA VAL A 469 -17.12 -3.81 -27.15
C VAL A 469 -17.55 -5.23 -27.46
N ASP A 470 -18.85 -5.40 -27.68
CA ASP A 470 -19.50 -6.70 -27.86
C ASP A 470 -20.33 -6.72 -29.15
N GLY A 471 -19.79 -7.33 -30.20
CA GLY A 471 -20.50 -7.47 -31.50
C GLY A 471 -20.55 -6.21 -32.37
N VAL A 472 -19.98 -5.09 -31.92
CA VAL A 472 -20.00 -3.81 -32.64
C VAL A 472 -18.60 -3.32 -33.00
N LEU A 473 -18.50 -2.40 -33.95
CA LEU A 473 -17.25 -1.71 -34.26
C LEU A 473 -16.82 -0.84 -33.07
N ALA A 474 -15.59 -1.06 -32.60
CA ALA A 474 -15.01 -0.27 -31.53
C ALA A 474 -14.54 1.10 -32.06
N PRO A 475 -14.69 2.18 -31.27
CA PRO A 475 -13.86 3.37 -31.47
C PRO A 475 -12.38 3.01 -31.27
N ALA A 476 -11.49 3.82 -31.85
CA ALA A 476 -10.06 3.62 -31.67
C ALA A 476 -9.69 3.75 -30.17
N PRO A 477 -8.89 2.82 -29.61
CA PRO A 477 -8.42 2.94 -28.23
C PRO A 477 -7.66 4.25 -28.04
N HIS A 478 -7.91 4.93 -26.93
CA HIS A 478 -7.19 6.13 -26.55
C HIS A 478 -6.70 6.05 -25.10
N ALA A 479 -5.74 6.90 -24.76
CA ALA A 479 -5.12 6.90 -23.44
C ALA A 479 -6.17 7.09 -22.33
N GLY A 480 -6.00 6.35 -21.23
CA GLY A 480 -6.79 6.49 -20.01
C GLY A 480 -8.06 5.63 -19.92
N VAL A 481 -8.49 4.98 -21.01
CA VAL A 481 -9.62 4.04 -21.01
C VAL A 481 -9.16 2.70 -21.58
N THR A 482 -9.45 1.61 -20.87
CA THR A 482 -9.15 0.26 -21.36
C THR A 482 -10.29 -0.25 -22.25
N THR A 483 -9.99 -0.64 -23.48
CA THR A 483 -10.98 -1.25 -24.38
C THR A 483 -10.94 -2.78 -24.29
N ILE A 484 -12.08 -3.40 -23.94
CA ILE A 484 -12.24 -4.85 -23.83
C ILE A 484 -13.04 -5.36 -25.03
N TYR A 485 -12.41 -6.11 -25.91
CA TYR A 485 -13.04 -6.68 -27.11
C TYR A 485 -13.58 -8.07 -26.80
N LEU A 486 -14.88 -8.28 -27.01
CA LEU A 486 -15.55 -9.55 -26.77
C LEU A 486 -15.89 -10.25 -28.08
N THR A 487 -15.54 -11.53 -28.15
CA THR A 487 -15.81 -12.41 -29.30
C THR A 487 -16.17 -13.80 -28.80
N GLY A 488 -16.86 -14.60 -29.63
CA GLY A 488 -17.09 -16.01 -29.31
C GLY A 488 -15.86 -16.89 -29.57
N ASP A 489 -14.99 -16.46 -30.49
CA ASP A 489 -13.82 -17.19 -30.97
C ASP A 489 -12.63 -16.24 -31.16
N PRO A 490 -11.39 -16.64 -30.80
CA PRO A 490 -10.20 -15.80 -30.99
C PRO A 490 -9.96 -15.31 -32.41
N MET A 491 -10.47 -16.01 -33.43
CA MET A 491 -10.39 -15.58 -34.84
C MET A 491 -11.16 -14.27 -35.10
N GLY A 492 -12.08 -13.89 -34.22
CA GLY A 492 -12.78 -12.61 -34.28
C GLY A 492 -11.99 -11.44 -33.67
N TRP A 493 -10.81 -11.68 -33.08
CA TRP A 493 -10.03 -10.60 -32.48
C TRP A 493 -9.46 -9.64 -33.53
N PRO A 494 -9.26 -8.36 -33.18
CA PRO A 494 -8.52 -7.45 -34.03
C PRO A 494 -7.10 -7.96 -34.31
N ALA A 495 -6.54 -7.60 -35.47
CA ALA A 495 -5.20 -8.05 -35.88
C ALA A 495 -4.05 -7.46 -35.03
N THR A 496 -4.32 -6.40 -34.27
CA THR A 496 -3.35 -5.77 -33.36
C THR A 496 -3.07 -6.66 -32.15
N LYS A 497 -1.84 -6.62 -31.62
CA LYS A 497 -1.48 -7.39 -30.43
C LYS A 497 -2.11 -6.73 -29.18
N PRO A 498 -2.88 -7.46 -28.36
CA PRO A 498 -3.45 -6.90 -27.13
C PRO A 498 -2.40 -6.84 -26.01
N ASP A 499 -2.66 -6.02 -24.99
CA ASP A 499 -1.88 -6.04 -23.75
C ASP A 499 -2.18 -7.30 -22.92
N LEU A 500 -3.42 -7.79 -23.02
CA LEU A 500 -3.94 -8.95 -22.31
C LEU A 500 -4.91 -9.75 -23.21
N ALA A 501 -4.80 -11.08 -23.22
CA ALA A 501 -5.80 -11.93 -23.85
C ALA A 501 -6.30 -13.01 -22.90
N ILE A 502 -7.62 -13.23 -22.92
CA ILE A 502 -8.34 -14.23 -22.12
C ILE A 502 -9.14 -15.08 -23.11
N HIS A 503 -8.82 -16.36 -23.20
CA HIS A 503 -9.48 -17.27 -24.13
C HIS A 503 -10.07 -18.46 -23.39
N GLN A 504 -11.37 -18.67 -23.52
CA GLN A 504 -12.08 -19.85 -23.06
C GLN A 504 -12.25 -20.82 -24.24
N PRO A 505 -11.48 -21.92 -24.31
CA PRO A 505 -11.53 -22.83 -25.45
C PRO A 505 -12.93 -23.38 -25.70
N GLY A 506 -13.40 -23.27 -26.95
CA GLY A 506 -14.73 -23.71 -27.36
C GLY A 506 -15.90 -22.93 -26.74
N ALA A 507 -15.63 -21.81 -26.06
CA ALA A 507 -16.62 -21.02 -25.33
C ALA A 507 -17.54 -21.90 -24.46
N ILE A 508 -16.93 -22.81 -23.68
CA ILE A 508 -17.63 -23.72 -22.78
C ILE A 508 -16.80 -24.08 -21.54
N GLY A 509 -17.48 -24.34 -20.42
CA GLY A 509 -16.87 -24.85 -19.20
C GLY A 509 -16.11 -23.79 -18.40
N ASN A 510 -15.20 -24.22 -17.52
CA ASN A 510 -14.50 -23.31 -16.61
C ASN A 510 -13.03 -23.09 -17.00
N HIS A 511 -12.54 -23.75 -18.04
CA HIS A 511 -11.13 -23.64 -18.42
C HIS A 511 -10.89 -22.39 -19.26
N VAL A 512 -9.88 -21.60 -18.88
CA VAL A 512 -9.50 -20.35 -19.56
C VAL A 512 -7.99 -20.26 -19.65
N VAL A 513 -7.50 -19.84 -20.82
CA VAL A 513 -6.11 -19.54 -21.10
C VAL A 513 -5.90 -18.03 -20.98
N LEU A 514 -5.07 -17.62 -20.02
CA LEU A 514 -4.65 -16.23 -19.84
C LEU A 514 -3.30 -16.00 -20.52
N ARG A 515 -3.18 -14.94 -21.32
CA ARG A 515 -1.92 -14.54 -21.96
C ARG A 515 -1.60 -13.09 -21.62
N THR A 516 -0.46 -12.87 -20.98
CA THR A 516 0.04 -11.54 -20.60
C THR A 516 1.48 -11.37 -21.10
N GLY A 517 1.71 -10.45 -22.04
CA GLY A 517 3.05 -10.26 -22.62
C GLY A 517 3.63 -11.56 -23.22
N THR A 518 4.62 -12.15 -22.55
CA THR A 518 5.25 -13.43 -22.91
C THR A 518 4.74 -14.63 -22.11
N THR A 519 3.95 -14.41 -21.07
CA THR A 519 3.46 -15.47 -20.17
C THR A 519 2.11 -16.00 -20.63
N GLN A 520 1.94 -17.32 -20.60
CA GLN A 520 0.67 -17.99 -20.80
C GLN A 520 0.41 -18.91 -19.60
N VAL A 521 -0.81 -18.85 -19.05
CA VAL A 521 -1.20 -19.68 -17.90
C VAL A 521 -2.60 -20.24 -18.15
N ASP A 522 -2.73 -21.55 -17.94
CA ASP A 522 -3.99 -22.27 -17.92
C ASP A 522 -4.66 -22.12 -16.55
N LEU A 523 -5.91 -21.66 -16.56
CA LEU A 523 -6.68 -21.34 -15.36
C LEU A 523 -8.00 -22.10 -15.37
N ASN A 524 -8.50 -22.38 -14.18
CA ASN A 524 -9.89 -22.75 -13.93
C ASN A 524 -10.61 -21.57 -13.30
N LEU A 525 -11.69 -21.11 -13.94
CA LEU A 525 -12.56 -20.07 -13.41
C LEU A 525 -13.11 -20.50 -12.06
N VAL A 526 -12.91 -19.62 -11.07
CA VAL A 526 -13.51 -19.74 -9.75
C VAL A 526 -14.75 -18.87 -9.75
N SER A 527 -15.87 -19.36 -9.25
CA SER A 527 -17.12 -18.60 -9.09
C SER A 527 -17.81 -19.05 -7.82
N ILE A 528 -18.63 -18.19 -7.23
CA ILE A 528 -19.50 -18.55 -6.09
C ILE A 528 -20.97 -18.46 -6.52
N PRO A 529 -21.87 -19.26 -5.93
CA PRO A 529 -23.31 -19.23 -6.27
C PRO A 529 -23.91 -17.83 -6.20
N ARG A 530 -23.47 -16.99 -5.24
CA ARG A 530 -23.91 -15.59 -5.13
C ARG A 530 -23.52 -14.73 -6.33
N GLU A 531 -22.40 -14.99 -6.99
CA GLU A 531 -22.02 -14.30 -8.23
C GLU A 531 -22.98 -14.70 -9.35
N SER A 532 -23.31 -15.99 -9.48
CA SER A 532 -24.25 -16.51 -10.48
C SER A 532 -25.66 -15.94 -10.39
N THR A 533 -26.09 -15.46 -9.21
CA THR A 533 -27.37 -14.76 -9.06
C THR A 533 -27.42 -13.43 -9.84
N TYR A 534 -26.26 -12.79 -10.03
CA TYR A 534 -26.14 -11.47 -10.67
C TYR A 534 -25.82 -11.56 -12.16
N ILE A 535 -25.00 -12.54 -12.56
CA ILE A 535 -24.55 -12.72 -13.95
C ILE A 535 -25.21 -13.90 -14.68
N GLY A 536 -26.04 -14.70 -13.99
CA GLY A 536 -26.66 -15.91 -14.56
C GLY A 536 -25.79 -17.17 -14.41
N GLN A 537 -26.00 -18.17 -15.27
CA GLN A 537 -25.29 -19.46 -15.24
C GLN A 537 -24.56 -19.73 -16.56
N PRO A 538 -23.37 -20.37 -16.52
CA PRO A 538 -22.63 -20.75 -17.72
C PRO A 538 -23.39 -21.81 -18.53
N ARG A 539 -23.18 -21.87 -19.84
CA ARG A 539 -23.94 -22.77 -20.73
C ARG A 539 -23.75 -24.24 -20.37
N GLY A 540 -22.54 -24.65 -20.02
CA GLY A 540 -22.23 -26.04 -19.63
C GLY A 540 -23.05 -26.55 -18.43
N GLN A 541 -23.50 -25.64 -17.54
CA GLN A 541 -24.31 -25.99 -16.37
C GLN A 541 -25.81 -26.04 -16.69
N ARG A 542 -26.27 -25.22 -17.64
CA ARG A 542 -27.65 -25.28 -18.18
C ARG A 542 -27.93 -26.61 -18.88
N THR A 543 -26.95 -27.17 -19.59
CA THR A 543 -27.11 -28.46 -20.27
C THR A 543 -27.29 -29.63 -19.31
N MET A 544 -26.65 -29.60 -18.14
CA MET A 544 -26.82 -30.65 -17.11
C MET A 544 -28.08 -30.47 -16.25
N ALA A 545 -28.60 -29.25 -16.10
CA ALA A 545 -29.84 -29.01 -15.36
C ALA A 545 -31.12 -29.36 -16.16
N HIS A 546 -31.00 -29.52 -17.48
CA HIS A 546 -32.05 -29.93 -18.40
C HIS A 546 -31.95 -31.40 -18.85
N GLN A 547 -30.99 -32.15 -18.29
CA GLN A 547 -30.94 -33.61 -18.32
C GLN A 547 -31.41 -34.13 -16.96
#